data_AF-A0A2W1TBE9-F1
#
_entry.id   AF-A0A2W1TBE9-F1
#
_cell.length_a   1.000
_cell.length_b   1.000
_cell.length_c   1.000
_cell.angle_alpha   90.00
_cell.angle_beta   90.00
_cell.angle_gamma   90.00
#
_symmetry.space_group_name_H-M   'P 1'
#
loop_
_entity.id
_entity.type
_entity.pdbx_description
1 polymer ?
#
loop_
_entity_poly.entity_id
_entity_poly.type
_entity_poly.pdbx_seq_one_letter_code
_entity_poly.pdbx_strand_id
1 'polypeptide(L)'
;MSRIAWHRLLVTIVVVFLVLAVMSYVTSIVLAPSGGRSVAGLWDGWAMFSLVAAIGFGVVDFFVRPLGGQSGDAEVMAAAEEARTGSTRTQRSR
;
A
#
# COMPACT_ATOMS: atom_id res chain seq x y z
N MET A 1 -9.41 18.26 3.24
CA MET A 1 -9.33 16.91 2.64
C MET A 1 -9.40 15.88 3.75
N SER A 2 -10.17 14.79 3.58
CA SER A 2 -10.24 13.70 4.58
C SER A 2 -8.99 12.81 4.51
N ARG A 3 -8.59 12.19 5.63
CA ARG A 3 -7.43 11.27 5.67
C ARG A 3 -7.60 10.08 4.71
N ILE A 4 -8.83 9.59 4.50
CA ILE A 4 -9.13 8.56 3.49
C ILE A 4 -8.79 9.03 2.07
N ALA A 5 -9.13 10.29 1.72
CA ALA A 5 -8.81 10.82 0.41
C ALA A 5 -7.28 10.94 0.22
N TRP A 6 -6.55 11.30 1.28
CA TRP A 6 -5.09 11.38 1.25
C TRP A 6 -4.43 10.01 1.08
N HIS A 7 -4.87 8.99 1.82
CA HIS A 7 -4.40 7.61 1.66
C HIS A 7 -4.63 7.11 0.22
N ARG A 8 -5.85 7.28 -0.32
CA ARG A 8 -6.16 6.87 -1.69
C ARG A 8 -5.30 7.59 -2.72
N LEU A 9 -5.02 8.87 -2.52
CA LEU A 9 -4.13 9.64 -3.38
C LEU A 9 -2.70 9.09 -3.35
N LEU A 10 -2.14 8.86 -2.15
CA LEU A 10 -0.79 8.29 -2.01
C LEU A 10 -0.68 6.90 -2.64
N VAL A 11 -1.65 6.02 -2.39
CA VAL A 11 -1.70 4.70 -3.03
C VAL A 11 -1.76 4.82 -4.55
N THR A 12 -2.59 5.72 -5.08
CA THR A 12 -2.67 5.96 -6.52
C THR A 12 -1.33 6.40 -7.09
N ILE A 13 -0.64 7.32 -6.40
CA ILE A 13 0.70 7.79 -6.79
C ILE A 13 1.69 6.62 -6.82
N VAL A 14 1.71 5.78 -5.77
CA VAL A 14 2.58 4.59 -5.72
C VAL A 14 2.32 3.67 -6.91
N VAL A 15 1.05 3.35 -7.18
CA VAL A 15 0.67 2.48 -8.30
C VAL A 15 1.12 3.07 -9.63
N VAL A 16 0.94 4.37 -9.84
CA VAL A 16 1.41 5.05 -11.06
C VAL A 16 2.93 4.93 -11.21
N PHE A 17 3.70 5.17 -10.15
CA PHE A 17 5.15 5.02 -10.20
C PHE A 17 5.60 3.58 -10.49
N LEU A 18 4.90 2.58 -9.94
CA LEU A 18 5.20 1.18 -10.24
C LEU A 18 4.92 0.85 -11.71
N VAL A 19 3.81 1.33 -12.26
CA VAL A 19 3.51 1.18 -13.70
C VAL A 19 4.58 1.86 -14.55
N LEU A 20 4.99 3.08 -14.21
CA LEU A 20 6.06 3.79 -14.91
C LEU A 20 7.40 3.04 -14.82
N ALA A 21 7.72 2.44 -13.67
CA ALA A 21 8.93 1.65 -13.51
C ALA A 21 8.95 0.44 -14.46
N VAL A 22 7.84 -0.31 -14.51
CA VAL A 22 7.69 -1.46 -15.40
C VAL A 22 7.77 -1.04 -16.86
N MET A 23 7.04 0.01 -17.25
CA MET A 23 7.05 0.51 -18.63
C MET A 23 8.42 1.00 -19.05
N SER A 24 9.15 1.69 -18.17
CA SER A 24 10.51 2.16 -18.44
C SER A 24 11.48 0.99 -18.61
N TYR A 25 11.37 -0.03 -17.75
CA TYR A 25 12.20 -1.24 -17.87
C TYR A 25 11.91 -2.02 -19.14
N VAL A 26 10.64 -2.21 -19.51
CA VAL A 26 10.27 -2.83 -20.79
C VAL A 26 10.83 -2.02 -21.96
N THR A 27 10.73 -0.70 -21.90
CA THR A 27 11.25 0.21 -22.93
C THR A 27 12.78 0.09 -23.06
N SER A 28 13.49 -0.04 -21.94
CA SER A 28 14.94 -0.33 -21.91
C SER A 28 15.27 -1.57 -22.72
N ILE A 29 14.58 -2.69 -22.46
CA ILE A 29 14.80 -3.97 -23.15
C ILE A 29 14.48 -3.86 -24.64
N VAL A 30 13.35 -3.26 -25.00
CA VAL A 30 12.90 -3.14 -26.40
C VAL A 30 13.82 -2.25 -27.22
N LEU A 31 14.32 -1.16 -26.63
CA LEU A 31 15.17 -0.19 -27.34
C LEU A 31 16.66 -0.56 -27.30
N ALA A 32 17.09 -1.42 -26.38
CA ALA A 32 18.49 -1.84 -26.25
C ALA A 32 19.14 -2.30 -27.57
N PRO A 33 18.47 -3.06 -28.47
CA PRO A 33 19.05 -3.47 -29.75
C PRO A 33 19.33 -2.30 -30.71
N SER A 34 18.54 -1.21 -30.62
CA SER A 34 18.61 -0.08 -31.53
C SER A 34 19.47 1.08 -31.01
N GLY A 35 19.45 1.31 -29.70
CA GLY A 35 20.10 2.44 -29.04
C GLY A 35 21.35 2.08 -28.23
N GLY A 36 21.67 0.78 -28.13
CA GLY A 36 22.82 0.30 -27.38
C GLY A 36 22.75 0.61 -25.89
N ARG A 37 23.90 0.53 -25.22
CA ARG A 37 24.03 0.58 -23.76
C ARG A 37 23.60 1.92 -23.14
N SER A 38 23.76 3.03 -23.86
CA SER A 38 23.38 4.36 -23.37
C SER A 38 21.86 4.55 -23.28
N VAL A 39 21.11 4.04 -24.26
CA VAL A 39 19.64 4.11 -24.24
C VAL A 39 19.07 3.17 -23.18
N ALA A 40 19.58 1.95 -23.09
CA ALA A 40 19.19 1.02 -22.01
C ALA A 40 19.45 1.63 -20.62
N GLY A 41 20.65 2.20 -20.40
CA GLY A 41 20.98 2.84 -19.13
C GLY A 41 20.11 4.04 -18.78
N LEU A 42 19.64 4.82 -19.76
CA LEU A 42 18.73 5.93 -19.52
C LEU A 42 17.37 5.43 -19.01
N TRP A 43 16.80 4.43 -19.67
CA TRP A 43 15.49 3.88 -19.30
C TRP A 43 15.53 3.07 -18.01
N ASP A 44 16.62 2.36 -17.76
CA ASP A 44 16.87 1.71 -16.46
C ASP A 44 16.99 2.76 -15.34
N GLY A 45 17.63 3.90 -15.61
CA GLY A 45 17.68 5.04 -14.68
C GLY A 45 16.29 5.57 -14.32
N TRP A 46 15.41 5.76 -15.31
CA TRP A 46 14.01 6.16 -15.08
C TRP A 46 13.19 5.10 -14.34
N ALA A 47 13.43 3.82 -14.63
CA ALA A 47 12.81 2.72 -13.90
C ALA A 47 13.21 2.74 -12.42
N MET A 48 14.51 2.93 -12.14
CA MET A 48 15.03 3.00 -10.79
C MET A 48 14.53 4.23 -10.04
N PHE A 49 14.50 5.40 -10.69
CA PHE A 49 13.93 6.61 -10.10
C PHE A 49 12.45 6.41 -9.72
N SER A 50 11.67 5.82 -10.62
CA SER A 50 10.25 5.54 -10.38
C SER A 50 10.05 4.56 -9.22
N LEU A 51 10.90 3.53 -9.13
CA LEU A 51 10.88 2.58 -8.01
C LEU A 51 11.20 3.26 -6.68
N VAL A 52 12.25 4.09 -6.63
CA VAL A 52 12.62 4.84 -5.41
C VAL A 52 11.50 5.79 -5.00
N ALA A 53 10.88 6.49 -5.95
CA ALA A 53 9.73 7.33 -5.69
C ALA A 53 8.55 6.53 -5.11
N ALA A 54 8.21 5.38 -5.71
CA ALA A 54 7.16 4.49 -5.19
C ALA A 54 7.42 4.06 -3.74
N ILE A 55 8.66 3.70 -3.41
CA ILE A 55 9.06 3.36 -2.04
C ILE A 55 8.87 4.56 -1.11
N GLY A 56 9.34 5.75 -1.50
CA GLY A 56 9.19 6.96 -0.70
C GLY A 56 7.72 7.30 -0.41
N PHE A 57 6.86 7.27 -1.42
CA PHE A 57 5.42 7.50 -1.24
C PHE A 57 4.75 6.40 -0.42
N GLY A 58 5.17 5.14 -0.56
CA GLY A 58 4.70 4.03 0.28
C GLY A 58 5.08 4.20 1.76
N VAL A 59 6.27 4.70 2.04
CA VAL A 59 6.71 5.04 3.40
C VAL A 59 5.87 6.18 3.97
N VAL A 60 5.62 7.24 3.19
CA VAL A 60 4.73 8.33 3.62
C VAL A 60 3.30 7.82 3.89
N ASP A 61 2.79 6.94 3.03
CA ASP A 61 1.48 6.29 3.23
C ASP A 61 1.43 5.54 4.57
N PHE A 62 2.47 4.79 4.90
CA PHE A 62 2.57 4.05 6.16
C PHE A 62 2.41 4.95 7.39
N PHE A 63 2.98 6.16 7.38
CA PHE A 63 2.83 7.11 8.50
C PHE A 63 1.45 7.78 8.55
N VAL A 64 0.74 7.87 7.42
CA VAL A 64 -0.61 8.43 7.39
C VAL A 64 -1.66 7.40 7.80
N ARG A 65 -1.36 6.10 7.66
CA ARG A 65 -2.25 5.03 8.11
C ARG A 65 -2.57 5.20 9.59
N PRO A 66 -3.85 5.13 9.97
CA PRO A 66 -4.19 4.96 11.38
C PRO A 66 -3.53 3.67 11.85
N LEU A 67 -2.86 3.67 13.00
CA LEU A 67 -2.47 2.46 13.74
C LEU A 67 -3.69 1.65 14.23
N GLY A 68 -4.86 1.82 13.59
CA GLY A 68 -6.17 1.31 13.95
C GLY A 68 -6.36 -0.19 13.74
N GLY A 69 -5.28 -0.95 13.59
CA GLY A 69 -5.30 -2.41 13.75
C GLY A 69 -5.78 -2.83 15.14
N GLN A 70 -5.75 -1.94 16.13
CA GLN A 70 -6.30 -2.20 17.45
C GLN A 70 -7.83 -2.04 17.54
N SER A 71 -8.48 -1.37 16.58
CA SER A 71 -9.94 -1.17 16.63
C SER A 71 -10.73 -2.40 16.16
N GLY A 72 -10.27 -3.07 15.09
CA GLY A 72 -10.89 -4.32 14.61
C GLY A 72 -10.69 -5.48 15.59
N ASP A 73 -9.47 -5.66 16.10
CA ASP A 73 -9.20 -6.69 17.11
C ASP A 73 -9.88 -6.37 18.45
N ALA A 74 -9.93 -5.10 18.88
CA ALA A 74 -10.66 -4.73 20.10
C ALA A 74 -12.18 -4.85 19.93
N GLU A 75 -12.76 -4.54 18.78
CA GLU A 75 -14.18 -4.75 18.51
C GLU A 75 -14.53 -6.24 18.44
N VAL A 76 -13.68 -7.07 17.83
CA VAL A 76 -13.87 -8.53 17.81
C VAL A 76 -13.73 -9.12 19.21
N MET A 77 -12.76 -8.65 19.99
CA MET A 77 -12.53 -9.09 21.37
C MET A 77 -13.64 -8.58 22.31
N ALA A 78 -14.15 -7.36 22.10
CA ALA A 78 -15.31 -6.83 22.79
C ALA A 78 -16.60 -7.57 22.44
N ALA A 79 -16.82 -7.90 21.16
CA ALA A 79 -17.94 -8.71 20.71
C ALA A 79 -17.87 -10.15 21.24
N ALA A 80 -16.66 -10.72 21.33
CA ALA A 80 -16.44 -12.03 21.94
C ALA A 80 -16.71 -12.00 23.46
N GLU A 81 -16.30 -10.94 24.16
CA GLU A 81 -16.57 -10.75 25.59
C GLU A 81 -18.06 -10.50 25.87
N GLU A 82 -18.74 -9.75 25.00
CA GLU A 82 -20.19 -9.51 25.07
C GLU A 82 -20.98 -10.81 24.85
N ALA A 83 -20.57 -11.66 23.89
CA ALA A 83 -21.17 -12.98 23.70
C ALA A 83 -20.94 -13.91 24.92
N ARG A 84 -19.76 -13.83 25.53
CA ARG A 84 -19.40 -14.62 26.72
C ARG A 84 -20.22 -14.19 27.95
N THR A 85 -20.36 -12.89 28.18
CA THR A 85 -21.11 -12.34 29.31
C THR A 85 -22.63 -12.44 29.12
N GLY A 86 -23.13 -12.30 27.88
CA GLY A 86 -24.53 -12.49 27.51
C GLY A 86 -25.02 -13.92 27.77
N SER A 87 -24.23 -14.94 27.42
CA SER A 87 -24.56 -16.35 27.66
C SER A 87 -24.75 -16.67 29.15
N THR A 88 -23.97 -16.02 30.01
CA THR A 88 -23.99 -16.26 31.47
C THR A 88 -25.25 -15.66 32.13
N ARG A 89 -25.79 -14.56 31.57
CA ARG A 89 -27.01 -13.91 32.06
C ARG A 89 -28.26 -14.76 31.79
N THR A 90 -28.34 -15.43 30.63
CA THR A 90 -29.45 -16.33 30.28
C THR A 90 -29.43 -17.67 31.01
N GLN A 91 -28.25 -18.18 31.39
CA GLN A 91 -28.14 -19.47 32.08
C GLN A 91 -28.50 -19.40 33.57
N ARG A 92 -28.41 -18.22 34.20
CA ARG A 92 -28.75 -18.02 35.62
C ARG A 92 -30.25 -17.82 35.88
N SER A 93 -31.09 -17.72 34.85
CA SER A 93 -32.53 -17.46 34.98
C SER A 93 -33.43 -18.67 34.67
N ARG A 94 -32.87 -19.88 34.58
CA ARG A 94 -33.60 -21.15 34.58
C ARG A 94 -33.23 -21.94 35.82
#